data_AF-A0A6P1E4C7-F1
#
_entry.id   AF-A0A6P1E4C7-F1
#
_cell.length_a   1.000
_cell.length_b   1.000
_cell.length_c   1.000
_cell.angle_alpha   90.00
_cell.angle_beta   90.00
_cell.angle_gamma   90.00
#
_symmetry.space_group_name_H-M   'P 1'
#
loop_
_entity.id
_entity.type
_entity.pdbx_description
1 polymer ?
#
loop_
_entity_poly.entity_id
_entity_poly.type
_entity_poly.pdbx_seq_one_letter_code
_entity_poly.pdbx_strand_id
1 'polypeptide(L)'
;MSDKLMDTASQLQSELKDSAQFADLKAAFEKIKADPDTFKLFTAFQKLQLQLQQQQMQGQQPAETDIKRAQDMANQVKENESISNLMTKEKALNDLLNDVNRVVTQPIIDLYRD
;
A
#
# COMPACT_ATOMS: atom_id res chain seq x y z
N MET A 1 15.70 29.87 -2.34
CA MET A 1 14.30 30.09 -2.71
C MET A 1 13.64 28.74 -2.61
N SER A 2 12.65 28.58 -1.72
CA SER A 2 11.84 27.35 -1.72
C SER A 2 11.11 27.30 -3.05
N ASP A 3 11.16 26.16 -3.73
CA ASP A 3 10.35 25.95 -4.91
C ASP A 3 8.88 25.91 -4.45
N LYS A 4 8.04 26.82 -4.94
CA LYS A 4 6.62 26.91 -4.55
C LYS A 4 5.90 25.56 -4.70
N LEU A 5 6.36 24.73 -5.64
CA LEU A 5 5.86 23.37 -5.81
C LEU A 5 6.19 22.47 -4.61
N MET A 6 7.39 22.58 -4.03
CA MET A 6 7.80 21.83 -2.83
C MET A 6 7.08 22.30 -1.56
N ASP A 7 6.79 23.60 -1.46
CA ASP A 7 5.93 24.12 -0.39
C ASP A 7 4.52 23.52 -0.51
N THR A 8 3.97 23.45 -1.73
CA THR A 8 2.66 22.83 -1.99
C THR A 8 2.67 21.32 -1.72
N ALA A 9 3.74 20.62 -2.08
CA ALA A 9 3.90 19.20 -1.78
C ALA A 9 3.98 18.94 -0.26
N SER A 10 4.62 19.83 0.49
CA SER A 10 4.68 19.76 1.95
C SER A 10 3.30 20.00 2.58
N GLN A 11 2.51 20.92 2.03
CA GLN A 11 1.12 21.13 2.44
C GLN A 11 0.26 19.88 2.15
N LEU A 12 0.36 19.31 0.94
CA LEU A 12 -0.33 18.08 0.56
C LEU A 12 0.01 16.92 1.52
N GLN A 13 1.26 16.80 1.95
CA GLN A 13 1.66 15.80 2.94
C GLN A 13 0.92 16.00 4.28
N SER A 14 0.77 17.25 4.73
CA SER A 14 0.03 17.56 5.96
C SER A 14 -1.45 17.21 5.81
N GLU A 15 -2.08 17.64 4.73
CA GLU A 15 -3.49 17.35 4.45
C GLU A 15 -3.77 15.84 4.31
N LEU A 16 -2.83 15.09 3.73
CA LEU A 16 -2.92 13.63 3.66
C LEU A 16 -2.91 13.00 5.06
N LYS A 17 -2.05 13.47 5.97
CA LYS A 17 -2.01 12.98 7.36
C LYS A 17 -3.31 13.26 8.11
N ASP A 18 -3.97 14.37 7.78
CA ASP A 18 -5.23 14.80 8.40
C ASP A 18 -6.47 14.20 7.69
N SER A 19 -6.27 13.48 6.58
CA SER A 19 -7.35 12.86 5.82
C SER A 19 -8.01 11.70 6.57
N ALA A 20 -9.31 11.51 6.31
CA ALA A 20 -10.07 10.39 6.86
C ALA A 20 -9.48 9.02 6.43
N GLN A 21 -8.99 8.92 5.20
CA GLN A 21 -8.39 7.71 4.65
C GLN A 21 -7.13 7.31 5.42
N PHE A 22 -6.27 8.28 5.76
CA PHE A 22 -5.07 8.00 6.56
C PHE A 22 -5.42 7.66 8.00
N ALA A 23 -6.37 8.37 8.61
CA ALA A 23 -6.85 8.06 9.96
C ALA A 23 -7.43 6.64 10.06
N ASP A 24 -8.26 6.25 9.10
CA ASP A 24 -8.83 4.91 8.99
C ASP A 24 -7.76 3.82 8.82
N LEU A 25 -6.78 4.07 7.94
CA LEU A 25 -5.66 3.15 7.74
C LEU A 25 -4.86 2.97 9.03
N LYS A 26 -4.54 4.09 9.71
CA LYS A 26 -3.80 4.08 10.98
C LYS A 26 -4.54 3.27 12.04
N ALA A 27 -5.85 3.49 12.21
CA ALA A 27 -6.66 2.76 13.17
C ALA A 27 -6.72 1.25 12.87
N ALA A 28 -6.88 0.87 11.60
CA ALA A 28 -6.85 -0.53 11.19
C ALA A 28 -5.49 -1.20 11.49
N PHE A 29 -4.40 -0.46 11.26
CA PHE A 29 -3.05 -0.94 11.54
C PHE A 29 -2.76 -1.09 13.04
N GLU A 30 -3.22 -0.13 13.86
CA GLU A 30 -3.11 -0.22 15.31
C GLU A 30 -3.89 -1.42 15.87
N LYS A 31 -5.08 -1.71 15.32
CA LYS A 31 -5.87 -2.90 15.68
C LYS A 31 -5.11 -4.20 15.39
N ILE A 32 -4.44 -4.30 14.24
CA ILE A 32 -3.60 -5.46 13.92
C ILE A 32 -2.41 -5.55 14.86
N LYS A 33 -1.73 -4.43 15.15
CA LYS A 33 -0.58 -4.40 16.07
C LYS A 33 -0.92 -4.83 17.49
N ALA A 34 -2.16 -4.57 17.93
CA ALA A 34 -2.64 -4.98 19.24
C ALA A 34 -2.90 -6.49 19.36
N ASP A 35 -2.98 -7.21 18.23
CA ASP A 35 -3.14 -8.67 18.16
C ASP A 35 -1.83 -9.32 17.67
N PRO A 36 -1.04 -9.95 18.55
CA PRO A 36 0.25 -10.54 18.19
C PRO A 36 0.17 -11.61 17.09
N ASP A 37 -0.88 -12.43 17.07
CA ASP A 37 -1.02 -13.52 16.09
C ASP A 37 -1.37 -12.95 14.72
N THR A 38 -2.32 -12.00 14.68
CA THR A 38 -2.67 -11.29 13.45
C THR A 38 -1.49 -10.45 12.92
N PHE A 39 -0.74 -9.77 13.79
CA PHE A 39 0.44 -9.00 13.41
C PHE A 39 1.55 -9.89 12.83
N LYS A 40 1.74 -11.08 13.41
CA LYS A 40 2.70 -12.07 12.92
C LYS A 40 2.31 -12.60 11.54
N LEU A 41 1.04 -12.93 11.33
CA LEU A 41 0.52 -13.35 10.03
C LEU A 41 0.71 -12.25 8.97
N PHE A 42 0.32 -11.02 9.29
CA PHE A 42 0.49 -9.86 8.42
C PHE A 42 1.96 -9.63 8.01
N THR A 43 2.87 -9.63 9.00
CA THR A 43 4.30 -9.43 8.74
C THR A 43 4.90 -10.56 7.89
N ALA A 44 4.48 -11.81 8.13
CA ALA A 44 4.90 -12.96 7.33
C ALA A 44 4.43 -12.84 5.87
N PHE A 45 3.20 -12.38 5.66
CA PHE A 45 2.65 -12.11 4.34
C PHE A 45 3.42 -11.01 3.60
N GLN A 46 3.68 -9.86 4.24
CA GLN A 46 4.48 -8.78 3.64
C GLN A 46 5.87 -9.24 3.21
N LYS A 47 6.54 -10.02 4.06
CA LYS A 47 7.88 -10.56 3.75
C LYS A 47 7.84 -11.50 2.54
N LEU A 48 6.82 -12.35 2.47
CA LEU A 48 6.65 -13.28 1.35
C LEU A 48 6.35 -12.53 0.05
N GLN A 49 5.48 -11.53 0.08
CA GLN A 49 5.18 -10.68 -1.07
C GLN A 49 6.45 -9.99 -1.61
N LEU A 50 7.26 -9.43 -0.72
CA LEU A 50 8.51 -8.78 -1.08
C LEU A 50 9.51 -9.77 -1.70
N GLN A 51 9.64 -10.97 -1.12
CA GLN A 51 10.51 -12.02 -1.66
C GLN A 51 10.09 -12.41 -3.09
N LEU A 52 8.79 -12.64 -3.32
CA LEU A 52 8.26 -12.99 -4.63
C LEU A 52 8.48 -11.87 -5.66
N GLN A 53 8.24 -10.62 -5.26
CA GLN A 53 8.50 -9.46 -6.11
C GLN A 53 9.98 -9.36 -6.49
N GLN A 54 10.89 -9.59 -5.55
CA GLN A 54 12.34 -9.59 -5.81
C GLN A 54 12.75 -10.71 -6.78
N GLN A 55 12.20 -11.92 -6.63
CA GLN A 55 12.46 -13.03 -7.56
C GLN A 55 12.00 -12.68 -8.97
N GLN A 56 10.79 -12.13 -9.11
CA GLN A 56 10.25 -11.70 -10.40
C GLN A 56 11.12 -10.61 -11.04
N MET A 57 11.58 -9.62 -10.26
CA MET A 57 12.48 -8.56 -10.72
C MET A 57 13.85 -9.11 -11.19
N GLN A 58 14.32 -10.19 -10.59
CA GLN A 58 15.56 -10.87 -10.98
C GLN A 58 15.37 -11.83 -12.17
N GLY A 59 14.15 -11.96 -12.71
CA GLY A 59 13.83 -12.92 -13.75
C GLY A 59 13.85 -14.38 -13.28
N GLN A 60 13.84 -14.61 -11.96
CA GLN A 60 13.81 -15.95 -11.37
C GLN A 60 12.36 -16.39 -11.19
N GLN A 61 12.02 -17.58 -11.70
CA GLN A 61 10.74 -18.18 -11.37
C GLN A 61 10.73 -18.62 -9.89
N PRO A 62 9.73 -18.21 -9.09
CA PRO A 62 9.55 -18.73 -7.75
C PRO A 62 9.41 -20.26 -7.78
N ALA A 63 9.99 -20.94 -6.79
CA ALA A 63 9.82 -22.38 -6.68
C ALA A 63 8.34 -22.75 -6.44
N GLU A 64 7.89 -23.91 -6.92
CA GLU A 64 6.50 -24.36 -6.68
C GLU A 64 6.14 -24.40 -5.18
N THR A 65 7.12 -24.71 -4.33
CA THR A 65 6.96 -24.69 -2.87
C THR A 65 6.68 -23.28 -2.34
N ASP A 66 7.32 -22.27 -2.91
CA ASP A 66 7.11 -20.86 -2.54
C ASP A 66 5.75 -20.36 -3.05
N ILE A 67 5.33 -20.80 -4.25
CA ILE A 67 4.00 -20.51 -4.79
C ILE A 67 2.90 -21.09 -3.91
N LYS A 68 3.01 -22.37 -3.52
CA LYS A 68 2.03 -22.99 -2.61
C LYS A 68 1.97 -22.27 -1.26
N ARG A 69 3.13 -21.97 -0.67
CA ARG A 69 3.21 -21.22 0.58
C ARG A 69 2.55 -19.84 0.46
N ALA A 70 2.69 -19.18 -0.68
CA ALA A 70 2.06 -17.89 -0.95
C ALA A 70 0.54 -18.00 -1.07
N GLN A 71 0.04 -19.04 -1.73
CA GLN A 71 -1.41 -19.30 -1.82
C GLN A 71 -2.01 -19.59 -0.44
N ASP A 72 -1.37 -20.44 0.37
CA ASP A 72 -1.84 -20.76 1.73
C ASP A 72 -1.86 -19.51 2.61
N MET A 73 -0.77 -18.73 2.60
CA MET A 73 -0.67 -17.47 3.35
C MET A 73 -1.73 -16.47 2.89
N ALA A 74 -1.98 -16.36 1.59
CA ALA A 74 -3.00 -15.47 1.04
C ALA A 74 -4.41 -15.86 1.50
N ASN A 75 -4.71 -17.16 1.60
CA ASN A 75 -5.98 -17.64 2.15
C ASN A 75 -6.14 -17.27 3.63
N GLN A 76 -5.11 -17.51 4.45
CA GLN A 76 -5.12 -17.15 5.87
C GLN A 76 -5.32 -15.64 6.09
N VAL A 77 -4.65 -14.82 5.27
CA VAL A 77 -4.78 -13.36 5.27
C VAL A 77 -6.20 -12.93 4.91
N LYS A 78 -6.79 -13.56 3.89
CA LYS A 78 -8.16 -13.28 3.43
C LYS A 78 -9.21 -13.67 4.48
N GLU A 79 -8.98 -14.75 5.21
CA GLU A 79 -9.87 -15.21 6.29
C GLU A 79 -9.77 -14.34 7.55
N ASN A 80 -8.64 -13.63 7.75
CA ASN A 80 -8.48 -12.71 8.86
C ASN A 80 -9.16 -11.36 8.55
N GLU A 81 -10.28 -11.08 9.21
CA GLU A 81 -11.06 -9.84 9.03
C GLU A 81 -10.25 -8.57 9.33
N SER A 82 -9.37 -8.60 10.33
CA SER A 82 -8.55 -7.43 10.68
C SER A 82 -7.58 -7.09 9.57
N ILE A 83 -6.92 -8.10 8.97
CA ILE A 83 -6.01 -7.90 7.84
C ILE A 83 -6.79 -7.48 6.59
N SER A 84 -7.92 -8.13 6.29
CA SER A 84 -8.78 -7.74 5.16
C SER A 84 -9.29 -6.31 5.28
N ASN A 85 -9.65 -5.87 6.49
CA ASN A 85 -10.01 -4.47 6.76
C ASN A 85 -8.83 -3.52 6.53
N LEU A 86 -7.62 -3.85 7.01
CA LEU A 86 -6.42 -3.05 6.73
C LEU A 86 -6.19 -2.89 5.22
N MET A 87 -6.22 -3.99 4.47
CA MET A 87 -6.02 -3.97 3.01
C MET A 87 -7.08 -3.11 2.31
N THR A 88 -8.32 -3.12 2.79
CA THR A 88 -9.39 -2.27 2.27
C THR A 88 -9.11 -0.79 2.52
N LYS A 89 -8.66 -0.43 3.73
CA LYS A 89 -8.29 0.96 4.06
C LYS A 89 -7.06 1.42 3.27
N GLU A 90 -6.08 0.54 3.07
CA GLU A 90 -4.90 0.81 2.26
C GLU A 90 -5.26 1.05 0.80
N LYS A 91 -6.19 0.26 0.23
CA LYS A 91 -6.73 0.51 -1.11
C LYS A 91 -7.40 1.88 -1.20
N ALA A 92 -8.23 2.26 -0.23
CA ALA A 92 -8.90 3.55 -0.25
C ALA A 92 -7.92 4.74 -0.20
N LEU A 93 -6.83 4.62 0.58
CA LEU A 93 -5.76 5.61 0.59
C LEU A 93 -5.02 5.65 -0.76
N ASN A 94 -4.73 4.50 -1.36
CA ASN A 94 -4.09 4.43 -2.67
C ASN A 94 -4.95 5.03 -3.79
N ASP A 95 -6.26 4.81 -3.74
CA ASP A 95 -7.21 5.42 -4.70
C ASP A 95 -7.15 6.96 -4.60
N LEU A 96 -7.16 7.51 -3.37
CA LEU A 96 -6.97 8.96 -3.15
C LEU A 96 -5.63 9.47 -3.70
N LEU A 97 -4.53 8.75 -3.45
CA LEU A 97 -3.21 9.12 -3.95
C LEU A 97 -3.12 9.07 -5.48
N ASN A 98 -3.79 8.11 -6.11
CA ASN A 98 -3.87 8.02 -7.56
C ASN A 98 -4.62 9.21 -8.17
N ASP A 99 -5.72 9.64 -7.54
CA ASP A 99 -6.46 10.84 -7.96
C ASP A 99 -5.59 12.10 -7.84
N VAL A 100 -4.87 12.25 -6.74
CA VAL A 100 -3.91 13.35 -6.54
C VAL A 100 -2.82 13.31 -7.61
N ASN A 101 -2.21 12.15 -7.85
CA ASN A 101 -1.17 11.98 -8.87
C ASN A 101 -1.69 12.34 -10.27
N ARG A 102 -2.91 11.94 -10.61
CA ARG A 102 -3.56 12.30 -11.87
C ARG A 102 -3.70 13.82 -12.02
N VAL A 103 -4.13 14.52 -10.98
CA VAL A 103 -4.24 15.99 -11.00
C VAL A 103 -2.87 16.64 -11.20
N VAL A 104 -1.86 16.20 -10.44
CA VAL A 104 -0.50 16.76 -10.50
C VAL A 104 0.17 16.52 -11.85
N THR A 105 -0.08 15.36 -12.48
CA THR A 105 0.55 14.97 -13.75
C THR A 105 -0.24 15.38 -14.99
N GLN A 106 -1.47 15.89 -14.84
CA GLN A 106 -2.32 16.33 -15.94
C GLN A 106 -1.61 17.29 -16.93
N PRO A 107 -0.82 18.29 -16.50
CA PRO A 107 -0.12 19.18 -17.43
C PRO A 107 0.89 18.47 -18.34
N ILE A 108 1.47 17.35 -17.89
CA ILE A 108 2.38 16.53 -18.71
C ILE A 108 1.58 15.82 -19.80
N ILE A 109 0.42 15.28 -19.45
CA ILE A 109 -0.47 14.61 -20.41
C ILE A 109 -0.94 15.59 -21.47
N ASP A 110 -1.32 16.81 -21.06
CA ASP A 110 -1.81 17.85 -21.97
C ASP A 110 -0.71 18.29 -22.95
N LEU A 111 0.54 18.42 -22.48
CA LEU A 111 1.69 18.76 -23.31
C LEU A 111 1.91 17.82 -24.50
N TYR A 112 1.62 16.52 -24.36
CA TYR A 112 1.78 15.52 -25.44
C TYR A 112 0.52 15.31 -26.28
N ARG A 113 -0.58 16.02 -25.97
CA ARG A 113 -1.84 15.97 -26.74
C ARG A 113 -1.98 17.13 -27.73
N ASP A 114 -1.22 18.21 -27.51
CA ASP A 114 -1.00 19.31 -28.47
C ASP A 114 0.11 18.97 -29.47
#